data_AF-A0A6A3G3L0-F1
#
_entry.id   AF-A0A6A3G3L0-F1
#
_cell.length_a   1.000
_cell.length_b   1.000
_cell.length_c   1.000
_cell.angle_alpha   90.00
_cell.angle_beta   90.00
_cell.angle_gamma   90.00
#
_symmetry.space_group_name_H-M   'P 1'
#
loop_
_entity.id
_entity.type
_entity.pdbx_description
1 polymer ?
#
loop_
_entity_poly.entity_id
_entity_poly.type
_entity_poly.pdbx_seq_one_letter_code
_entity_poly.pdbx_strand_id
1 'polypeptide(L)'
;MVYSKTESELNDNAQELKTLTLRNEREELWSYFDKNWMACQEMWVDAFRLQLPHFRNNTNNRLESFFGKLKVDLDSSFSMVQCLSAILNFQRRKEDAYNMKTLIPGSTRNANYGEEMNQLLGMTTEWVADVFFEEYQFATNPDTMQHYTFIETDTMVNVVRGDRRHHVD
;
A
#
# COMPACT_ATOMS: atom_id res chain seq x y z
N MET A 1 -15.49 -13.86 4.44
CA MET A 1 -14.25 -13.67 5.21
C MET A 1 -13.63 -12.30 4.97
N VAL A 2 -12.96 -12.00 3.84
CA VAL A 2 -12.33 -10.67 3.63
C VAL A 2 -13.35 -9.53 3.75
N TYR A 3 -14.49 -9.66 3.06
CA TYR A 3 -15.55 -8.65 3.02
C TYR A 3 -16.51 -8.68 4.21
N SER A 4 -16.23 -9.51 5.23
CA SER A 4 -17.09 -9.61 6.40
C SER A 4 -17.16 -8.25 7.10
N LYS A 5 -18.37 -7.73 7.28
CA LYS A 5 -18.60 -6.38 7.84
C LYS A 5 -18.69 -6.40 9.37
N THR A 6 -18.81 -7.59 9.95
CA THR A 6 -18.83 -7.79 11.40
C THR A 6 -17.92 -8.97 11.79
N GLU A 7 -17.46 -8.98 13.03
CA GLU A 7 -16.67 -10.08 13.59
C GLU A 7 -17.48 -11.39 13.64
N SER A 8 -18.79 -11.31 13.89
CA SER A 8 -19.69 -12.47 13.86
C SER A 8 -19.71 -13.12 12.46
N GLU A 9 -19.90 -12.31 11.41
CA GLU A 9 -19.91 -12.80 10.03
C GLU A 9 -18.55 -13.40 9.63
N LEU A 10 -17.44 -12.83 10.11
CA LEU A 10 -16.11 -13.40 9.91
C LEU A 10 -16.00 -14.78 10.54
N ASN A 11 -16.39 -14.91 11.81
CA ASN A 11 -16.30 -16.15 12.55
C ASN A 11 -17.18 -17.25 11.95
N ASP A 12 -18.40 -16.91 11.51
CA ASP A 12 -19.30 -17.86 10.83
C ASP A 12 -18.67 -18.42 9.55
N ASN A 13 -18.12 -17.54 8.70
CA ASN A 13 -17.42 -17.95 7.49
C ASN A 13 -16.15 -18.77 7.79
N ALA A 14 -15.42 -18.44 8.86
CA ALA A 14 -14.24 -19.19 9.27
C ALA A 14 -14.60 -20.60 9.76
N GLN A 15 -15.71 -20.76 10.49
CA GLN A 15 -16.22 -22.07 10.89
C GLN A 15 -16.68 -22.91 9.68
N GLU A 16 -17.29 -22.28 8.68
CA GLU A 16 -17.63 -22.96 7.42
C GLU A 16 -16.36 -23.46 6.71
N LEU A 17 -15.33 -22.62 6.58
CA LEU A 17 -14.04 -23.01 6.01
C LEU A 17 -13.41 -24.19 6.78
N LYS A 18 -13.40 -24.13 8.11
CA LYS A 18 -12.92 -25.23 8.96
C LYS A 18 -13.66 -26.52 8.64
N THR A 19 -14.98 -26.48 8.58
CA THR A 19 -15.81 -27.65 8.28
C THR A 19 -15.49 -28.24 6.90
N LEU A 20 -15.31 -27.39 5.88
CA LEU A 20 -14.96 -27.81 4.53
C LEU A 20 -13.56 -28.45 4.46
N THR A 21 -12.58 -27.90 5.17
CA THR A 21 -11.22 -28.46 5.20
C THR A 21 -11.18 -29.82 5.88
N LEU A 22 -11.90 -30.00 7.00
CA LEU A 22 -12.00 -31.28 7.70
C LEU A 22 -12.67 -32.34 6.81
N ARG A 23 -13.72 -31.96 6.09
CA ARG A 23 -14.43 -32.87 5.16
C ARG A 23 -13.55 -33.33 3.99
N ASN A 24 -12.61 -32.49 3.56
CA ASN A 24 -11.73 -32.76 2.41
C ASN A 24 -10.33 -33.24 2.81
N GLU A 25 -10.14 -33.67 4.07
CA GLU A 25 -8.85 -34.15 4.60
C GLU A 25 -7.72 -33.11 4.45
N ARG A 26 -8.04 -31.82 4.53
CA ARG A 26 -7.09 -30.69 4.43
C ARG A 26 -6.95 -29.93 5.75
N GLU A 27 -6.89 -30.64 6.86
CA GLU A 27 -6.80 -30.01 8.20
C GLU A 27 -5.55 -29.12 8.36
N GLU A 28 -4.47 -29.44 7.65
CA GLU A 28 -3.27 -28.59 7.61
C GLU A 28 -3.54 -27.19 7.02
N LEU A 29 -4.45 -27.09 6.05
CA LEU A 29 -4.84 -25.81 5.46
C LEU A 29 -5.56 -24.93 6.50
N TRP A 30 -6.49 -25.52 7.27
CA TRP A 30 -7.15 -24.80 8.36
C TRP A 30 -6.16 -24.42 9.45
N SER A 31 -5.32 -25.36 9.88
CA SER A 31 -4.31 -25.11 10.92
C SER A 31 -3.38 -23.96 10.54
N TYR A 32 -2.97 -23.89 9.26
CA TYR A 32 -2.20 -22.77 8.74
C TYR A 32 -3.02 -21.47 8.71
N PHE A 33 -4.26 -21.51 8.23
CA PHE A 33 -5.13 -20.33 8.13
C PHE A 33 -5.43 -19.74 9.51
N ASP A 34 -5.83 -20.56 10.47
CA ASP A 34 -6.12 -20.14 11.84
C ASP A 34 -4.88 -19.50 12.50
N LYS A 35 -3.71 -20.15 12.37
CA LYS A 35 -2.47 -19.66 12.95
C LYS A 35 -1.94 -18.36 12.33
N ASN A 36 -2.03 -18.21 11.01
CA ASN A 36 -1.32 -17.14 10.29
C ASN A 36 -2.22 -16.04 9.75
N TRP A 37 -3.48 -16.34 9.46
CA TRP A 37 -4.44 -15.37 8.92
C TRP A 37 -5.41 -14.88 9.98
N MET A 38 -6.05 -15.78 10.74
CA MET A 38 -6.98 -15.36 11.81
C MET A 38 -6.26 -14.57 12.91
N ALA A 39 -5.02 -14.94 13.23
CA ALA A 39 -4.19 -14.21 14.19
C ALA A 39 -3.87 -12.75 13.82
N CYS A 40 -4.11 -12.34 12.57
CA CYS A 40 -3.90 -10.96 12.08
C CYS A 40 -5.11 -10.44 11.29
N GLN A 41 -6.32 -10.88 11.65
CA GLN A 41 -7.58 -10.53 10.99
C GLN A 41 -7.79 -9.01 10.81
N GLU A 42 -7.25 -8.20 11.71
CA GLU A 42 -7.32 -6.74 11.66
C GLU A 42 -6.60 -6.16 10.44
N MET A 43 -5.63 -6.88 9.87
CA MET A 43 -4.86 -6.43 8.70
C MET A 43 -5.59 -6.60 7.38
N TRP A 44 -6.58 -7.49 7.30
CA TRP A 44 -7.17 -7.90 6.01
C TRP A 44 -8.69 -8.00 5.98
N VAL A 45 -9.40 -8.05 7.12
CA VAL A 45 -10.87 -8.10 7.16
C VAL A 45 -11.47 -6.70 7.20
N ASP A 46 -12.48 -6.45 6.36
CA ASP A 46 -13.17 -5.16 6.27
C ASP A 46 -13.67 -4.67 7.63
N ALA A 47 -14.31 -5.53 8.45
CA ALA A 47 -14.87 -5.18 9.76
C ALA A 47 -13.91 -4.40 10.67
N PHE A 48 -12.61 -4.71 10.63
CA PHE A 48 -11.60 -4.07 11.47
C PHE A 48 -10.87 -2.92 10.77
N ARG A 49 -11.02 -2.82 9.45
CA ARG A 49 -10.31 -1.83 8.64
C ARG A 49 -11.16 -0.62 8.30
N LEU A 50 -12.49 -0.65 8.53
CA LEU A 50 -13.45 0.44 8.24
C LEU A 50 -13.01 1.87 8.63
N GLN A 51 -12.12 2.04 9.62
CA GLN A 51 -11.62 3.35 10.07
C GLN A 51 -10.31 3.79 9.40
N LEU A 52 -9.63 2.92 8.68
CA LEU A 52 -8.40 3.21 7.96
C LEU A 52 -8.74 3.65 6.53
N PRO A 53 -8.23 4.78 6.02
CA PRO A 53 -8.36 5.11 4.61
C PRO A 53 -7.54 4.14 3.76
N HIS A 54 -8.20 3.13 3.20
CA HIS A 54 -7.58 2.13 2.34
C HIS A 54 -7.34 2.65 0.93
N PHE A 55 -7.97 3.76 0.53
CA PHE A 55 -8.03 4.23 -0.87
C PHE A 55 -8.36 3.09 -1.85
N ARG A 56 -9.27 2.20 -1.43
CA ARG A 56 -9.67 1.01 -2.20
C ARG A 56 -8.49 0.10 -2.58
N ASN A 57 -7.36 0.24 -1.90
CA ASN A 57 -6.20 -0.64 -1.93
C ASN A 57 -6.40 -1.81 -0.95
N ASN A 58 -7.57 -2.44 -1.05
CA ASN A 58 -7.96 -3.63 -0.28
C ASN A 58 -7.67 -4.93 -1.05
N THR A 59 -7.32 -4.83 -2.33
CA THR A 59 -7.04 -5.98 -3.19
C THR A 59 -5.56 -6.05 -3.52
N ASN A 60 -5.02 -7.25 -3.38
CA ASN A 60 -3.69 -7.63 -3.84
C ASN A 60 -3.51 -7.45 -5.36
N ASN A 61 -4.53 -7.04 -6.11
CA ASN A 61 -4.55 -6.77 -7.55
C ASN A 61 -3.30 -6.06 -8.07
N ARG A 62 -2.78 -5.04 -7.36
CA ARG A 62 -1.53 -4.37 -7.76
C ARG A 62 -0.32 -5.29 -7.68
N LEU A 63 -0.19 -6.01 -6.56
CA LEU A 63 0.87 -7.01 -6.37
C LEU A 63 0.70 -8.19 -7.33
N GLU A 64 -0.50 -8.70 -7.51
CA GLU A 64 -0.79 -9.80 -8.44
C GLU A 64 -0.55 -9.39 -9.90
N SER A 65 -0.96 -8.19 -10.30
CA SER A 65 -0.68 -7.65 -11.64
C SER A 65 0.82 -7.47 -11.85
N PHE A 66 1.54 -6.97 -10.83
CA PHE A 66 2.98 -6.86 -10.87
C PHE A 66 3.65 -8.24 -11.00
N PHE A 67 3.28 -9.20 -10.15
CA PHE A 67 3.79 -10.56 -10.22
C PHE A 67 3.42 -11.25 -11.53
N GLY A 68 2.26 -10.95 -12.11
CA GLY A 68 1.83 -11.45 -13.42
C GLY A 68 2.74 -10.94 -14.53
N LYS A 69 2.99 -9.63 -14.60
CA LYS A 69 3.93 -9.03 -15.57
C LYS A 69 5.34 -9.58 -15.37
N LEU A 70 5.78 -9.66 -14.12
CA LEU A 70 7.08 -10.21 -13.78
C LEU A 70 7.23 -11.65 -14.27
N LYS A 71 6.21 -12.49 -14.06
CA LYS A 71 6.22 -13.88 -14.55
C LYS A 71 6.24 -13.99 -16.08
N VAL A 72 5.65 -13.03 -16.79
CA VAL A 72 5.68 -12.97 -18.26
C VAL A 72 7.09 -12.62 -18.75
N ASP A 73 7.77 -11.72 -18.05
CA ASP A 73 9.12 -11.25 -18.43
C ASP A 73 10.25 -12.18 -17.95
N LEU A 74 9.97 -13.06 -16.98
CA LEU A 74 10.91 -14.06 -16.50
C LEU A 74 10.93 -15.28 -17.43
N ASP A 75 12.13 -15.69 -17.83
CA ASP A 75 12.33 -16.87 -18.65
C ASP A 75 12.05 -18.14 -17.83
N SER A 76 11.26 -19.06 -18.39
CA SER A 76 10.91 -20.34 -17.74
C SER A 76 12.11 -21.26 -17.52
N SER A 77 13.23 -21.01 -18.19
CA SER A 77 14.50 -21.71 -17.99
C SER A 77 15.28 -21.26 -16.75
N PHE A 78 14.87 -20.16 -16.10
CA PHE A 78 15.57 -19.63 -14.91
C PHE A 78 15.12 -20.36 -13.65
N SER A 79 16.07 -20.72 -12.80
CA SER A 79 15.78 -21.13 -11.42
C SER A 79 15.27 -19.93 -10.58
N MET A 80 14.55 -20.21 -9.50
CA MET A 80 14.04 -19.17 -8.58
C MET A 80 15.13 -18.20 -8.11
N VAL A 81 16.34 -18.70 -7.83
CA VAL A 81 17.49 -17.88 -7.41
C VAL A 81 17.95 -16.95 -8.53
N GLN A 82 17.96 -17.42 -9.78
CA GLN A 82 18.31 -16.60 -10.94
C GLN A 82 17.25 -15.53 -11.21
N CYS A 83 15.96 -15.86 -11.09
CA CYS A 83 14.86 -14.90 -11.18
C CYS A 83 15.02 -13.79 -10.13
N LEU A 84 15.22 -14.16 -8.85
CA LEU A 84 15.42 -13.20 -7.76
C LEU A 84 16.64 -12.31 -8.00
N SER A 85 17.76 -12.89 -8.42
CA SER A 85 18.99 -12.15 -8.71
C SER A 85 18.79 -11.16 -9.86
N ALA A 86 18.09 -11.56 -10.92
CA ALA A 86 17.81 -10.70 -12.06
C ALA A 86 16.93 -9.51 -11.65
N ILE A 87 15.88 -9.74 -10.87
CA ILE A 87 14.97 -8.70 -10.37
C ILE A 87 15.70 -7.72 -9.48
N LEU A 88 16.45 -8.21 -8.48
CA LEU A 88 17.17 -7.35 -7.55
C LEU A 88 18.21 -6.48 -8.26
N ASN A 89 18.91 -7.05 -9.25
CA ASN A 89 19.86 -6.30 -10.07
C ASN A 89 19.18 -5.27 -10.97
N PHE A 90 17.98 -5.57 -11.50
CA PHE A 90 17.19 -4.62 -12.28
C PHE A 90 16.68 -3.47 -11.41
N GLN A 91 16.11 -3.78 -10.23
CA GLN A 91 15.65 -2.78 -9.27
C GLN A 91 16.80 -1.87 -8.83
N ARG A 92 17.95 -2.44 -8.44
CA ARG A 92 19.14 -1.66 -8.07
C ARG A 92 19.59 -0.73 -9.20
N ARG A 93 19.64 -1.21 -10.44
CA ARG A 93 19.95 -0.35 -11.60
C ARG A 93 18.96 0.78 -11.79
N LYS A 94 17.67 0.56 -11.51
CA LYS A 94 16.64 1.61 -11.59
C LYS A 94 16.77 2.62 -10.46
N GLU A 95 17.06 2.18 -9.24
CA GLU A 95 17.34 3.04 -8.10
C GLU A 95 18.60 3.88 -8.34
N ASP A 96 19.69 3.27 -8.81
CA ASP A 96 20.93 3.99 -9.15
C ASP A 96 20.68 5.03 -10.25
N ALA A 97 19.93 4.69 -11.28
CA ALA A 97 19.57 5.61 -12.35
C ALA A 97 18.65 6.75 -11.86
N TYR A 98 17.76 6.47 -10.91
CA TYR A 98 16.92 7.48 -10.27
C TYR A 98 17.78 8.42 -9.41
N ASN A 99 18.60 7.86 -8.52
CA ASN A 99 19.53 8.60 -7.67
C ASN A 99 20.47 9.46 -8.50
N MET A 100 21.00 8.96 -9.61
CA MET A 100 21.85 9.75 -10.51
C MET A 100 21.10 10.93 -11.12
N LYS A 101 19.79 10.82 -11.39
CA LYS A 101 18.97 11.91 -11.93
C LYS A 101 18.53 12.92 -10.87
N THR A 102 18.27 12.48 -9.63
CA THR A 102 17.87 13.36 -8.53
C THR A 102 19.07 14.04 -7.84
N LEU A 103 20.24 13.39 -7.86
CA LEU A 103 21.50 13.86 -7.27
C LEU A 103 22.45 14.52 -8.27
N ILE A 104 21.96 14.98 -9.43
CA ILE A 104 22.80 15.68 -10.42
C ILE A 104 23.52 16.84 -9.71
N PRO A 105 24.86 16.92 -9.75
CA PRO A 105 25.58 18.10 -9.30
C PRO A 105 25.05 19.34 -10.05
N GLY A 106 24.34 20.22 -9.34
CA GLY A 106 23.63 21.37 -9.91
C GLY A 106 22.11 21.37 -9.72
N SER A 107 21.52 20.32 -9.12
CA SER A 107 20.10 20.36 -8.70
C SER A 107 19.90 21.34 -7.53
N THR A 108 18.86 22.17 -7.63
CA THR A 108 18.47 23.08 -6.55
C THR A 108 17.98 22.25 -5.37
N ARG A 109 18.66 22.37 -4.23
CA ARG A 109 18.22 21.77 -2.96
C ARG A 109 17.98 22.86 -1.94
N ASN A 110 16.96 22.67 -1.12
CA ASN A 110 16.68 23.53 0.02
C ASN A 110 16.99 22.75 1.31
N ALA A 111 17.82 23.34 2.18
CA ALA A 111 18.23 22.72 3.44
C ALA A 111 17.08 22.55 4.44
N ASN A 112 16.00 23.31 4.28
CA ASN A 112 14.81 23.21 5.10
C ASN A 112 13.86 22.10 4.62
N TYR A 113 14.11 21.51 3.45
CA TYR A 113 13.26 20.48 2.86
C TYR A 113 13.80 19.08 3.17
N GLY A 114 12.88 18.16 3.49
CA GLY A 114 13.16 16.73 3.51
C GLY A 114 13.45 16.19 2.11
N GLU A 115 13.71 14.89 2.01
CA GLU A 115 14.02 14.26 0.72
C GLU A 115 12.86 14.37 -0.28
N GLU A 116 11.63 14.09 0.15
CA GLU A 116 10.43 14.18 -0.70
C GLU A 116 10.17 15.61 -1.21
N MET A 117 10.36 16.62 -0.35
CA MET A 117 10.21 18.02 -0.75
C MET A 117 11.34 18.49 -1.67
N ASN A 118 12.57 18.00 -1.49
CA ASN A 118 13.66 18.27 -2.43
C ASN A 118 13.44 17.58 -3.79
N GLN A 119 12.79 16.42 -3.82
CA GLN A 119 12.37 15.80 -5.08
C GLN A 119 11.31 16.65 -5.79
N LEU A 120 10.31 17.17 -5.06
CA LEU A 120 9.32 18.08 -5.63
C LEU A 120 9.97 19.36 -6.18
N LEU A 121 10.89 19.96 -5.43
CA LEU A 121 11.67 21.13 -5.88
C LEU A 121 12.46 20.82 -7.16
N GLY A 122 13.05 19.63 -7.26
CA GLY A 122 13.76 19.19 -8.47
C GLY A 122 12.88 19.01 -9.71
N MET A 123 11.55 18.88 -9.54
CA MET A 123 10.58 18.72 -10.62
C MET A 123 9.76 19.99 -10.92
N THR A 124 9.85 21.00 -10.06
CA THR A 124 8.99 22.19 -10.10
C THR A 124 9.81 23.48 -10.00
N THR A 125 9.15 24.62 -9.79
CA THR A 125 9.83 25.89 -9.49
C THR A 125 9.90 26.10 -7.99
N GLU A 126 10.88 26.87 -7.51
CA GLU A 126 11.03 27.21 -6.09
C GLU A 126 9.72 27.79 -5.51
N TRP A 127 9.06 28.68 -6.24
CA TRP A 127 7.76 29.23 -5.83
C TRP A 127 6.68 28.16 -5.62
N VAL A 128 6.57 27.17 -6.52
CA VAL A 128 5.58 26.08 -6.38
C VAL A 128 5.93 25.19 -5.18
N ALA A 129 7.20 24.88 -4.99
CA ALA A 129 7.66 24.08 -3.86
C ALA A 129 7.40 24.80 -2.52
N ASP A 130 7.64 26.11 -2.45
CA ASP A 130 7.38 26.94 -1.27
C ASP A 130 5.89 26.98 -0.92
N VAL A 131 5.02 27.17 -1.91
CA VAL A 131 3.55 27.13 -1.71
C VAL A 131 3.10 25.76 -1.20
N PHE A 132 3.71 24.68 -1.69
CA PHE A 132 3.35 23.32 -1.29
C PHE A 132 3.89 22.93 0.09
N PHE A 133 4.97 23.56 0.54
CA PHE A 133 5.68 23.17 1.76
C PHE A 133 4.81 23.27 3.02
N GLU A 134 3.99 24.32 3.14
CA GLU A 134 3.09 24.48 4.30
C GLU A 134 2.07 23.34 4.40
N GLU A 135 1.46 22.96 3.27
CA GLU A 135 0.49 21.86 3.25
C GLU A 135 1.18 20.49 3.45
N TYR A 136 2.40 20.31 2.95
CA TYR A 136 3.22 19.12 3.22
C TYR A 136 3.57 19.00 4.71
N GLN A 137 4.03 20.07 5.36
CA GLN A 137 4.34 20.07 6.79
C GLN A 137 3.09 19.77 7.63
N PHE A 138 1.95 20.33 7.23
CA PHE A 138 0.69 20.03 7.89
C PHE A 138 0.29 18.56 7.71
N ALA A 139 0.39 18.01 6.50
CA ALA A 139 -0.03 16.64 6.21
C ALA A 139 0.89 15.56 6.82
N THR A 140 2.18 15.87 6.99
CA THR A 140 3.17 14.94 7.55
C THR A 140 3.32 15.04 9.07
N ASN A 141 2.64 16.00 9.71
CA ASN A 141 2.61 16.10 11.16
C ASN A 141 1.73 14.99 11.76
N PRO A 142 2.25 14.12 12.65
CA PRO A 142 1.45 13.08 13.28
C PRO A 142 0.23 13.61 14.06
N ASP A 143 0.37 14.81 14.66
CA ASP A 143 -0.66 15.41 15.52
C ASP A 143 -1.83 16.01 14.73
N THR A 144 -1.68 16.20 13.42
CA THR A 144 -2.73 16.79 12.56
C THR A 144 -3.60 15.72 11.91
N MET A 145 -3.23 14.44 12.00
CA MET A 145 -3.97 13.34 11.38
C MET A 145 -5.41 13.23 11.92
N GLN A 146 -5.62 13.58 13.19
CA GLN A 146 -6.94 13.68 13.83
C GLN A 146 -7.87 14.74 13.21
N HIS A 147 -7.34 15.70 12.43
CA HIS A 147 -8.14 16.72 11.74
C HIS A 147 -8.67 16.27 10.38
N TYR A 148 -8.27 15.08 9.92
CA TYR A 148 -8.76 14.49 8.69
C TYR A 148 -9.81 13.42 9.01
N THR A 149 -10.98 13.56 8.41
CA THR A 149 -12.00 12.49 8.39
C THR A 149 -12.01 11.86 7.02
N PHE A 150 -11.84 10.55 6.97
CA PHE A 150 -11.91 9.78 5.74
C PHE A 150 -13.29 9.15 5.63
N ILE A 151 -14.05 9.56 4.63
CA ILE A 151 -15.39 9.01 4.35
C ILE A 151 -15.28 8.16 3.10
N GLU A 152 -15.29 6.84 3.29
CA GLU A 152 -15.31 5.88 2.21
C GLU A 152 -16.75 5.55 1.82
N THR A 153 -17.04 5.68 0.53
CA THR A 153 -18.30 5.27 -0.11
C THR A 153 -17.99 4.14 -1.08
N ASP A 154 -19.02 3.41 -1.53
CA ASP A 154 -18.85 2.26 -2.45
C ASP A 154 -18.02 2.58 -3.68
N THR A 155 -17.94 3.84 -4.12
CA THR A 155 -17.19 4.28 -5.29
C THR A 155 -16.00 5.20 -5.03
N MET A 156 -15.84 5.77 -3.82
CA MET A 156 -14.94 6.92 -3.62
C MET A 156 -14.45 7.08 -2.18
N VAL A 157 -13.24 7.62 -1.99
CA VAL A 157 -12.76 8.12 -0.70
C VAL A 157 -12.78 9.64 -0.70
N ASN A 158 -13.52 10.21 0.25
CA ASN A 158 -13.52 11.65 0.51
C ASN A 158 -12.65 11.94 1.73
N VAL A 159 -11.63 12.77 1.54
CA VAL A 159 -10.79 13.29 2.62
C VAL A 159 -11.36 14.65 3.03
N VAL A 160 -11.86 14.75 4.26
CA VAL A 160 -12.51 15.96 4.79
C VAL A 160 -11.62 16.59 5.86
N ARG A 161 -11.35 17.89 5.72
CA ARG A 161 -10.63 18.73 6.69
C ARG A 161 -11.43 20.02 6.90
N GLY A 162 -12.21 20.09 7.98
CA GLY A 162 -13.16 21.19 8.20
C GLY A 162 -14.12 21.31 7.02
N ASP A 163 -14.16 22.47 6.36
CA ASP A 163 -14.99 22.73 5.18
C ASP A 163 -14.36 22.25 3.85
N ARG A 164 -13.07 21.90 3.85
CA ARG A 164 -12.37 21.44 2.64
C ARG A 164 -12.64 19.95 2.44
N ARG A 165 -13.16 19.58 1.26
CA ARG A 165 -13.30 18.20 0.80
C ARG A 165 -12.40 17.96 -0.39
N HIS A 166 -11.55 16.96 -0.28
CA HIS A 166 -10.69 16.49 -1.35
C HIS A 166 -11.14 15.11 -1.78
N HIS A 167 -11.35 14.96 -3.08
CA HIS A 167 -11.70 13.71 -3.71
C HIS A 167 -10.43 12.95 -4.06
N VAL A 168 -10.38 11.67 -3.66
CA VAL A 168 -9.28 10.77 -4.01
C VAL A 168 -9.90 9.52 -4.65
N ASP A 169 -9.54 9.30 -5.91
CA ASP A 169 -9.91 8.11 -6.70
C ASP A 169 -9.16 6.85 -6.24
#